data_AF-A0A4Q6F788-F1
#
_entry.id   AF-A0A4Q6F788-F1
#
_cell.length_a   1.000
_cell.length_b   1.000
_cell.length_c   1.000
_cell.angle_alpha   90.00
_cell.angle_beta   90.00
_cell.angle_gamma   90.00
#
_symmetry.space_group_name_H-M   'P 1'
#
loop_
_entity.id
_entity.type
_entity.pdbx_description
1 polymer ?
#
loop_
_entity_poly.entity_id
_entity_poly.type
_entity_poly.pdbx_seq_one_letter_code
_entity_poly.pdbx_strand_id
1 'polypeptide(L)'
;MQHHDTIEQQGDLRSFIVLFRYGRGTYRLMASSIGLVLLSSFFLMFSARTMGSLAEELAGARALNRVLEFVALILFLEGANVAVNYQGRVGLAKVTNRVALAIRKALFHKLSVLP
;
A
#
# COMPACT_ATOMS: atom_id res chain seq x y z
N MET A 1 37.42 -12.96 -25.89
CA MET A 1 36.13 -13.03 -26.60
C MET A 1 35.08 -12.40 -25.70
N GLN A 2 34.57 -11.23 -26.11
CA GLN A 2 33.59 -10.45 -25.35
C GLN A 2 32.26 -11.21 -25.27
N HIS A 3 31.85 -11.57 -24.05
CA HIS A 3 30.49 -11.97 -23.75
C HIS A 3 29.62 -10.71 -23.74
N HIS A 4 29.08 -10.34 -24.91
CA HIS A 4 27.88 -9.52 -24.98
C HIS A 4 26.71 -10.40 -24.52
N ASP A 5 26.54 -10.50 -23.21
CA ASP A 5 25.33 -11.11 -22.64
C ASP A 5 24.14 -10.21 -22.98
N THR A 6 23.40 -10.68 -23.96
CA THR A 6 22.11 -10.20 -24.43
C THR A 6 21.17 -9.93 -23.25
N ILE A 7 21.00 -8.64 -22.95
CA ILE A 7 20.04 -8.12 -21.96
C ILE A 7 18.58 -8.44 -22.35
N GLU A 8 18.33 -8.90 -23.59
CA GLU A 8 16.98 -9.15 -24.12
C GLU A 8 16.30 -10.45 -23.67
N GLN A 9 16.98 -11.36 -22.96
CA GLN A 9 16.39 -12.67 -22.58
C GLN A 9 16.57 -13.10 -21.13
N GLN A 10 16.95 -12.19 -20.23
CA GLN A 10 16.76 -12.45 -18.79
C GLN A 10 15.30 -12.17 -18.45
N GLY A 11 14.46 -13.20 -18.58
CA GLY A 11 13.01 -13.11 -18.40
C GLY A 11 12.62 -12.21 -17.23
N ASP A 12 11.70 -11.27 -17.49
CA ASP A 12 11.31 -10.19 -16.58
C ASP A 12 11.04 -10.65 -15.15
N LEU A 13 10.52 -11.87 -14.99
CA LEU A 13 10.30 -12.52 -13.71
C LEU A 13 11.60 -12.71 -12.91
N ARG A 14 12.71 -13.10 -13.55
CA ARG A 14 14.01 -13.26 -12.90
C ARG A 14 14.58 -11.92 -12.46
N SER A 15 14.46 -10.90 -13.31
CA SER A 15 14.84 -9.53 -12.99
C SER A 15 14.02 -8.97 -11.83
N PHE A 16 12.71 -9.23 -11.81
CA PHE A 16 11.80 -8.87 -10.73
C PHE A 16 12.18 -9.56 -9.41
N ILE A 17 12.47 -10.87 -9.44
CA ILE A 17 12.90 -11.63 -8.25
C ILE A 17 14.23 -11.10 -7.71
N VAL A 18 15.18 -10.73 -8.58
CA VAL A 18 16.45 -10.13 -8.16
C VAL A 18 16.24 -8.76 -7.50
N LEU A 19 15.35 -7.93 -8.06
CA LEU A 19 14.96 -6.65 -7.48
C LEU A 19 14.28 -6.83 -6.12
N PHE A 20 13.39 -7.82 -6.02
CA PHE A 20 12.71 -8.18 -4.77
C PHE A 20 13.72 -8.62 -3.70
N ARG A 21 14.77 -9.36 -4.09
CA ARG A 21 15.84 -9.81 -3.19
C ARG A 21 16.60 -8.65 -2.53
N TYR A 22 16.71 -7.48 -3.17
CA TYR A 22 17.27 -6.28 -2.53
C TYR A 22 16.40 -5.75 -1.37
N GLY A 23 15.11 -6.07 -1.37
CA GLY A 23 14.16 -5.76 -0.31
C GLY A 23 14.10 -6.77 0.85
N ARG A 24 15.02 -7.74 0.94
CA ARG A 24 14.97 -8.86 1.92
C ARG A 24 14.80 -8.46 3.39
N GLY A 25 15.19 -7.24 3.77
CA GLY A 25 15.02 -6.72 5.14
C GLY A 25 13.73 -5.95 5.40
N THR A 26 12.96 -5.63 4.36
CA THR A 26 11.76 -4.76 4.45
C THR A 26 10.45 -5.51 4.25
N TYR A 27 10.47 -6.83 4.03
CA TYR A 27 9.26 -7.60 3.73
C TYR A 27 8.18 -7.53 4.81
N ARG A 28 8.55 -7.52 6.10
CA ARG A 28 7.57 -7.35 7.18
C ARG A 28 6.87 -5.99 7.10
N LEU A 29 7.64 -4.92 6.89
CA LEU A 29 7.09 -3.58 6.73
C LEU A 29 6.23 -3.50 5.46
N MET A 30 6.70 -4.08 4.36
CA MET A 30 5.97 -4.12 3.08
C MET A 30 4.65 -4.87 3.22
N ALA A 31 4.66 -6.09 3.77
CA ALA A 31 3.47 -6.89 3.99
C ALA A 31 2.47 -6.19 4.92
N SER A 32 2.93 -5.63 6.04
CA SER A 32 2.06 -4.86 6.94
C SER A 32 1.48 -3.60 6.26
N SER A 33 2.26 -2.91 5.43
CA SER A 33 1.80 -1.71 4.73
C SER A 33 0.78 -2.03 3.64
N ILE A 34 1.01 -3.10 2.87
CA ILE A 34 0.03 -3.63 1.91
C ILE A 34 -1.23 -4.07 2.64
N GLY A 35 -1.09 -4.77 3.76
CA GLY A 35 -2.20 -5.19 4.62
C GLY A 35 -3.03 -3.99 5.09
N LEU A 36 -2.40 -2.91 5.55
CA LEU A 36 -3.08 -1.67 5.92
C LEU A 36 -3.82 -1.03 4.75
N VAL A 37 -3.22 -1.00 3.55
CA VAL A 37 -3.91 -0.48 2.35
C VAL A 37 -5.12 -1.34 1.99
N LEU A 38 -5.01 -2.67 2.04
CA LEU A 38 -6.14 -3.56 1.79
C LEU A 38 -7.22 -3.41 2.87
N LEU A 39 -6.82 -3.24 4.12
CA LEU A 39 -7.73 -3.01 5.24
C LEU A 39 -8.50 -1.68 5.06
N SER A 40 -7.86 -0.65 4.48
CA SER A 40 -8.54 0.60 4.13
C SER A 40 -9.71 0.39 3.15
N SER A 41 -9.56 -0.52 2.18
CA SER A 41 -10.64 -0.90 1.27
C SER A 41 -11.82 -1.56 2.00
N PHE A 42 -11.55 -2.35 3.04
CA PHE A 42 -12.61 -2.93 3.88
C PHE A 42 -13.39 -1.85 4.63
N PHE A 43 -12.70 -0.86 5.21
CA PHE A 43 -13.35 0.27 5.86
C PHE A 43 -14.21 1.09 4.91
N LEU A 44 -13.73 1.36 3.69
CA LEU A 44 -14.51 2.05 2.65
C LEU A 44 -15.79 1.29 2.30
N MET A 45 -15.70 -0.02 2.12
CA MET A 45 -16.86 -0.84 1.77
C MET A 45 -17.89 -0.86 2.91
N PHE A 46 -17.43 -0.92 4.16
CA PHE A 46 -18.30 -0.85 5.32
C PHE A 46 -18.94 0.54 5.49
N SER A 47 -18.16 1.61 5.30
CA SER A 47 -18.62 3.01 5.29
C SER A 47 -19.72 3.23 4.25
N ALA A 48 -19.52 2.75 3.01
CA ALA A 48 -20.51 2.81 1.94
C ALA A 48 -21.80 2.06 2.29
N ARG A 49 -21.68 0.88 2.92
CA ARG A 49 -22.85 0.13 3.40
C ARG A 49 -23.63 0.91 4.46
N THR A 50 -22.95 1.52 5.43
CA THR A 50 -23.58 2.34 6.47
C THR A 50 -24.22 3.62 5.91
N MET A 51 -23.62 4.25 4.89
CA MET A 51 -24.23 5.37 4.17
C MET A 51 -25.53 4.96 3.46
N GLY A 52 -25.57 3.77 2.84
CA GLY A 52 -26.78 3.25 2.22
C GLY A 52 -27.92 3.08 3.24
N SER A 53 -27.63 2.46 4.39
CA SER A 53 -28.61 2.32 5.48
C SER A 53 -29.05 3.66 6.07
N LEU A 54 -28.15 4.64 6.14
CA LEU A 54 -28.50 6.00 6.56
C LEU A 54 -29.47 6.67 5.58
N ALA A 55 -29.27 6.51 4.27
CA ALA A 55 -30.15 7.07 3.25
C ALA A 55 -31.58 6.48 3.33
N GLU A 56 -31.70 5.18 3.61
CA GLU A 56 -32.99 4.51 3.84
C GLU A 56 -33.68 5.03 5.11
N GLU A 57 -32.95 5.23 6.20
CA GLU A 57 -33.46 5.80 7.46
C GLU A 57 -33.94 7.26 7.28
N LEU A 58 -33.20 8.06 6.51
CA LEU A 58 -33.59 9.44 6.18
C LEU A 58 -34.87 9.48 5.33
N ALA A 59 -34.98 8.60 4.34
CA ALA A 59 -36.16 8.52 3.47
C ALA A 59 -37.42 8.06 4.23
N GLY A 60 -37.24 7.26 5.28
CA GLY A 60 -38.34 6.76 6.13
C GLY A 60 -38.82 7.72 7.22
N ALA A 61 -38.29 8.95 7.31
CA ALA A 61 -38.61 9.93 8.36
C ALA A 61 -38.45 9.38 9.80
N ARG A 62 -37.47 8.50 10.01
CA ARG A 62 -37.17 7.94 11.34
C ARG A 62 -36.48 8.96 12.24
N ALA A 63 -36.50 8.68 13.55
CA ALA A 63 -36.02 9.56 14.61
C ALA A 63 -34.60 10.11 14.34
N LEU A 64 -34.44 11.43 14.44
CA LEU A 64 -33.19 12.16 14.21
C LEU A 64 -32.00 11.64 15.05
N ASN A 65 -32.27 11.10 16.24
CA ASN A 65 -31.23 10.49 17.08
C ASN A 65 -30.52 9.32 16.37
N ARG A 66 -31.26 8.49 15.63
CA ARG A 66 -30.70 7.34 14.93
C ARG A 66 -29.87 7.75 13.73
N VAL A 67 -30.30 8.80 13.03
CA VAL A 67 -29.55 9.45 11.95
C VAL A 67 -28.21 9.98 12.46
N LEU A 68 -28.22 10.65 13.62
CA LEU A 68 -27.01 11.15 14.28
C LEU A 68 -26.03 10.03 14.63
N GLU A 69 -26.50 8.90 15.14
CA GLU A 69 -25.67 7.71 15.42
C GLU A 69 -25.00 7.19 14.14
N PHE A 70 -25.73 7.09 13.03
CA PHE A 70 -25.16 6.67 11.74
C PHE A 70 -24.13 7.66 11.21
N VAL A 71 -24.40 8.96 11.29
CA VAL A 71 -23.44 10.01 10.85
C VAL A 71 -22.16 9.96 11.68
N ALA A 72 -22.28 9.82 13.01
CA ALA A 72 -21.13 9.68 13.90
C ALA A 72 -20.31 8.43 13.57
N LEU A 73 -20.97 7.31 13.30
CA LEU A 73 -20.33 6.05 12.91
C LEU A 73 -19.59 6.18 11.57
N ILE A 74 -20.21 6.82 10.57
CA ILE A 74 -19.60 7.06 9.25
C ILE A 74 -18.36 7.94 9.39
N LEU A 75 -18.46 9.06 10.12
CA LEU A 75 -17.31 9.95 10.35
C LEU A 75 -16.16 9.23 11.06
N PHE A 76 -16.48 8.38 12.04
CA PHE A 76 -15.47 7.57 12.72
C PHE A 76 -14.80 6.57 11.77
N LEU A 77 -15.57 5.85 10.96
CA LEU A 77 -15.06 4.89 9.98
C LEU A 77 -14.19 5.57 8.93
N GLU A 78 -14.60 6.73 8.43
CA GLU A 78 -13.85 7.47 7.42
C GLU A 78 -12.56 8.06 8.01
N GLY A 79 -12.61 8.57 9.25
CA GLY A 79 -11.42 9.00 9.97
C GLY A 79 -10.42 7.85 10.19
N ALA A 80 -10.91 6.69 10.63
CA ALA A 80 -10.09 5.49 10.79
C ALA A 80 -9.50 5.02 9.46
N ASN A 81 -10.30 5.04 8.39
CA ASN A 81 -9.88 4.70 7.04
C ASN A 81 -8.72 5.59 6.55
N VAL A 82 -8.86 6.92 6.70
CA VAL A 82 -7.81 7.87 6.33
C VAL A 82 -6.53 7.62 7.11
N ALA A 83 -6.62 7.38 8.43
CA ALA A 83 -5.46 7.09 9.26
C ALA A 83 -4.74 5.79 8.85
N VAL A 84 -5.50 4.71 8.61
CA VAL A 84 -4.98 3.40 8.18
C VAL A 84 -4.35 3.50 6.80
N ASN A 85 -5.01 4.17 5.85
CA ASN A 85 -4.51 4.38 4.50
C ASN A 85 -3.21 5.20 4.50
N TYR A 86 -3.18 6.29 5.28
CA TYR A 86 -1.98 7.11 5.45
C TYR A 86 -0.80 6.29 5.99
N GLN A 87 -1.00 5.52 7.06
CA GLN A 87 0.05 4.66 7.63
C GLN A 87 0.53 3.61 6.62
N GLY A 88 -0.37 2.97 5.89
CA GLY A 88 -0.03 2.02 4.83
C GLY A 88 0.82 2.68 3.73
N ARG A 89 0.42 3.85 3.23
CA ARG A 89 1.17 4.58 2.19
C ARG A 89 2.54 5.05 2.67
N VAL A 90 2.63 5.59 3.89
CA VAL A 90 3.92 6.00 4.48
C VAL A 90 4.85 4.80 4.67
N GLY A 91 4.32 3.66 5.09
CA GLY A 91 5.07 2.41 5.20
C GLY A 91 5.63 1.94 3.86
N LEU A 92 4.80 1.95 2.80
CA LEU A 92 5.24 1.63 1.44
C LEU A 92 6.32 2.59 0.95
N ALA A 93 6.16 3.90 1.14
CA ALA A 93 7.16 4.90 0.75
C ALA A 93 8.52 4.66 1.43
N LYS A 94 8.51 4.29 2.73
CA LYS A 94 9.72 3.92 3.48
C LYS A 94 10.39 2.67 2.91
N VAL A 95 9.61 1.65 2.53
CA VAL A 95 10.15 0.44 1.86
C VAL A 95 10.79 0.81 0.53
N THR A 96 10.08 1.56 -0.32
CA THR A 96 10.56 1.97 -1.64
C THR A 96 11.89 2.73 -1.54
N ASN A 97 11.99 3.70 -0.63
CA ASN A 97 13.24 4.44 -0.41
C ASN A 97 14.40 3.55 0.04
N ARG A 98 14.15 2.57 0.93
CA ARG A 98 15.19 1.63 1.39
C ARG A 98 15.67 0.73 0.24
N VAL A 99 14.75 0.22 -0.57
CA VAL A 99 15.07 -0.61 -1.73
C VAL A 99 15.85 0.20 -2.77
N ALA A 100 15.39 1.41 -3.10
CA ALA A 100 16.08 2.30 -4.04
C ALA A 100 17.51 2.63 -3.58
N LEU A 101 17.71 2.90 -2.28
CA LEU A 101 19.03 3.13 -1.71
C LEU A 101 19.93 1.89 -1.81
N ALA A 102 19.39 0.69 -1.55
CA ALA A 102 20.14 -0.56 -1.65
C ALA A 102 20.60 -0.82 -3.10
N ILE A 103 19.71 -0.60 -4.08
CA ILE A 103 20.03 -0.70 -5.50
C ILE A 103 21.11 0.32 -5.88
N ARG A 104 20.96 1.58 -5.46
CA ARG A 104 21.96 2.64 -5.72
C ARG A 104 23.33 2.25 -5.19
N LYS A 105 23.42 1.73 -3.95
CA LYS A 105 24.69 1.27 -3.37
C LYS A 105 25.31 0.11 -4.17
N ALA A 106 24.50 -0.85 -4.59
CA ALA A 106 24.97 -1.99 -5.38
C ALA A 106 25.49 -1.58 -6.76
N LEU A 107 24.81 -0.62 -7.42
CA LEU A 107 25.24 -0.07 -8.70
C LEU A 107 26.54 0.73 -8.56
N PHE A 108 26.67 1.59 -7.54
CA PHE A 108 27.91 2.33 -7.30
C PHE A 108 29.10 1.43 -7.00
N HIS A 109 28.90 0.37 -6.22
CA HIS A 109 29.95 -0.61 -5.94
C HIS A 109 30.39 -1.34 -7.23
N LYS A 110 29.44 -1.74 -8.08
CA LYS A 110 29.73 -2.31 -9.41
C LYS A 110 30.51 -1.34 -10.29
N LEU A 111 30.14 -0.06 -10.31
CA LEU A 111 30.84 1.01 -11.04
C LEU A 111 32.29 1.18 -10.58
N SER A 112 32.57 1.06 -9.29
CA SER A 112 33.94 1.21 -8.75
C SER A 112 34.88 0.04 -9.06
N VAL A 113 34.35 -1.09 -9.57
CA VAL A 113 35.11 -2.32 -9.85
C VAL A 113 35.11 -2.65 -11.35
N LEU A 114 34.48 -1.80 -12.17
CA LEU A 114 34.55 -1.92 -13.62
C LEU A 114 35.90 -1.35 -14.11
N PRO A 115 36.67 -2.12 -14.90
CA PRO A 115 37.92 -1.65 -15.51
C PRO A 115 37.69 -0.55 -16.55
#